data_AF-A0A1S6K7S1-F1
#
_entry.id   AF-A0A1S6K7S1-F1
#
_cell.length_a   1.000
_cell.length_b   1.000
_cell.length_c   1.000
_cell.angle_alpha   90.00
_cell.angle_beta   90.00
_cell.angle_gamma   90.00
#
_symmetry.space_group_name_H-M   'P 1'
#
loop_
_entity.id
_entity.type
_entity.pdbx_description
1 polymer ?
#
loop_
_entity_poly.entity_id
_entity_poly.type
_entity_poly.pdbx_seq_one_letter_code
_entity_poly.pdbx_strand_id
1 'polypeptide(L)'
;TELKDIEFIDSYYYNKIEVNRFSSSVGKYVGFTEYGVKNAEYLNNNPSFLSQNRAAKETYCQHNIGNWYKNVLTKSAQPYVRLRSTASLSSHHPAMLVCSVYDFFPSEIKVSWLRDGQEVSSDVTSTEEMADGDWYYQTHSHLEYTPRSGEKISCVVEHASLKEPLRTDWDPSMPESERNKLAIGASGLILG
;
A
#
# COMPACT_ATOMS: atom_id res chain seq x y z
N THR A 1 -25.29 18.52 8.22
CA THR A 1 -25.01 17.26 7.52
C THR A 1 -24.59 16.25 8.56
N GLU A 2 -25.31 15.15 8.73
CA GLU A 2 -24.92 14.12 9.71
C GLU A 2 -23.59 13.49 9.27
N LEU A 3 -22.59 13.49 10.15
CA LEU A 3 -21.25 12.94 9.89
C LEU A 3 -21.25 11.41 10.01
N LYS A 4 -22.09 10.72 9.23
CA LYS A 4 -22.30 9.27 9.38
C LYS A 4 -21.07 8.43 9.06
N ASP A 5 -20.22 8.93 8.18
CA ASP A 5 -19.02 8.22 7.71
C ASP A 5 -17.74 8.62 8.46
N ILE A 6 -17.88 9.29 9.62
CA ILE A 6 -16.75 9.71 10.45
C ILE A 6 -16.90 9.08 11.83
N GLU A 7 -15.85 8.40 12.29
CA GLU A 7 -15.72 7.92 13.66
C GLU A 7 -14.46 8.54 14.29
N PHE A 8 -14.61 9.14 15.46
CA PHE A 8 -13.49 9.50 16.32
C PHE A 8 -13.28 8.39 17.34
N ILE A 9 -12.04 7.89 17.43
CA ILE A 9 -11.61 6.87 18.37
C ILE A 9 -10.36 7.39 19.10
N ASP A 10 -10.37 7.35 20.43
CA ASP A 10 -9.22 7.62 21.29
C ASP A 10 -8.96 6.38 22.15
N SER A 11 -7.80 5.75 21.98
CA SER A 11 -7.49 4.45 22.58
C SER A 11 -6.19 4.51 23.39
N TYR A 12 -6.24 4.03 24.62
CA TYR A 12 -5.10 3.97 25.53
C TYR A 12 -4.54 2.55 25.55
N TYR A 13 -3.22 2.44 25.37
CA TYR A 13 -2.50 1.18 25.37
C TYR A 13 -1.44 1.16 26.47
N TYR A 14 -1.32 0.03 27.15
CA TYR A 14 -0.22 -0.27 28.08
C TYR A 14 0.37 -1.63 27.72
N ASN A 15 1.68 -1.71 27.51
CA ASN A 15 2.36 -2.93 27.08
C ASN A 15 1.72 -3.60 25.84
N LYS A 16 1.33 -2.80 24.84
CA LYS A 16 0.61 -3.24 23.62
C LYS A 16 -0.77 -3.85 23.87
N ILE A 17 -1.29 -3.77 25.09
CA ILE A 17 -2.65 -4.18 25.44
C ILE A 17 -3.51 -2.92 25.50
N GLU A 18 -4.60 -2.91 24.75
CA GLU A 18 -5.58 -1.83 24.84
C GLU A 18 -6.25 -1.89 26.21
N VAL A 19 -6.12 -0.81 26.98
CA VAL A 19 -6.70 -0.75 28.33
C VAL A 19 -8.08 -0.13 28.33
N ASN A 20 -8.30 0.95 27.59
CA ASN A 20 -9.61 1.58 27.44
C ASN A 20 -9.68 2.42 26.15
N ARG A 21 -10.91 2.69 25.69
CA ARG A 21 -11.19 3.44 24.47
C ARG A 21 -12.42 4.32 24.62
N PHE A 22 -12.35 5.54 24.11
CA PHE A 22 -13.51 6.32 23.71
C PHE A 22 -13.80 6.09 22.23
N SER A 23 -15.05 5.86 21.88
CA SER A 23 -15.53 6.03 20.50
C SER A 23 -16.70 7.00 20.47
N SER A 24 -16.71 7.88 19.47
CA SER A 24 -17.85 8.77 19.18
C SER A 24 -19.16 8.02 18.94
N SER A 25 -19.14 6.76 18.48
CA SER A 25 -20.34 5.94 18.29
C SER A 25 -20.94 5.47 19.63
N VAL A 26 -20.12 5.33 20.67
CA VAL A 26 -20.51 4.94 22.03
C VAL A 26 -20.72 6.16 22.94
N GLY A 27 -19.97 7.25 22.71
CA GLY A 27 -20.06 8.52 23.43
C GLY A 27 -19.48 8.50 24.84
N LYS A 28 -18.67 7.49 25.20
CA LYS A 28 -17.98 7.34 26.49
C LYS A 28 -16.80 6.38 26.39
N TYR A 29 -15.96 6.39 27.42
CA TYR A 29 -14.87 5.42 27.57
C TYR A 29 -15.39 4.04 27.99
N VAL A 30 -14.81 3.00 27.40
CA VAL A 30 -15.03 1.58 27.72
C VAL A 30 -13.69 0.95 28.07
N GLY A 31 -13.61 0.25 29.20
CA GLY A 31 -12.40 -0.47 29.63
C GLY A 31 -12.38 -1.92 29.15
N PHE A 32 -11.21 -2.41 28.73
CA PHE A 32 -10.98 -3.78 28.23
C PHE A 32 -10.12 -4.64 29.15
N THR A 33 -9.60 -4.05 30.23
CA THR A 33 -8.86 -4.74 31.30
C THR A 33 -9.39 -4.29 32.65
N GLU A 34 -9.08 -4.99 33.74
CA GLU A 34 -9.52 -4.58 35.08
C GLU A 34 -9.04 -3.15 35.43
N TYR A 35 -7.78 -2.85 35.13
CA TYR A 35 -7.23 -1.49 35.23
C TYR A 35 -7.96 -0.51 34.31
N GLY A 36 -8.22 -0.94 33.08
CA GLY A 36 -8.94 -0.19 32.06
C GLY A 36 -10.34 0.22 32.47
N VAL A 37 -11.09 -0.66 33.14
CA VAL A 37 -12.45 -0.37 33.64
C VAL A 37 -12.41 0.75 34.68
N LYS A 38 -11.50 0.67 35.66
CA LYS A 38 -11.32 1.71 36.69
C LYS A 38 -10.91 3.05 36.05
N ASN A 39 -10.06 3.01 35.04
CA ASN A 39 -9.63 4.20 34.31
C ASN A 39 -10.80 4.80 33.49
N ALA A 40 -11.57 3.97 32.77
CA ALA A 40 -12.73 4.43 32.01
C ALA A 40 -13.80 5.07 32.92
N GLU A 41 -14.05 4.52 34.11
CA GLU A 41 -14.94 5.14 35.10
C GLU A 41 -14.44 6.53 35.52
N TYR A 42 -13.16 6.66 35.83
CA TYR A 42 -12.56 7.96 36.17
C TYR A 42 -12.70 8.97 35.02
N LEU A 43 -12.37 8.59 33.79
CA LEU A 43 -12.46 9.46 32.61
C LEU A 43 -13.91 9.87 32.30
N ASN A 44 -14.86 8.93 32.44
CA ASN A 44 -16.28 9.22 32.23
C ASN A 44 -16.88 10.15 33.30
N ASN A 45 -16.30 10.15 34.51
CA ASN A 45 -16.69 11.04 35.60
C ASN A 45 -16.02 12.43 35.54
N ASN A 46 -15.17 12.69 34.53
CA ASN A 46 -14.61 14.01 34.26
C ASN A 46 -15.40 14.70 33.12
N PRO A 47 -16.29 15.66 33.42
CA PRO A 47 -17.18 16.26 32.41
C PRO A 47 -16.42 17.05 31.34
N SER A 48 -15.32 17.72 31.72
CA SER A 48 -14.51 18.48 30.77
C SER A 48 -13.92 17.55 29.71
N PHE A 49 -13.26 16.48 30.16
CA PHE A 49 -12.60 15.55 29.26
C PHE A 49 -13.58 14.77 28.37
N LEU A 50 -14.68 14.29 28.95
CA LEU A 50 -15.70 13.56 28.21
C LEU A 50 -16.41 14.45 27.17
N SER A 51 -16.69 15.72 27.51
CA SER A 51 -17.31 16.67 26.56
C SER A 51 -16.40 17.00 25.38
N GLN A 52 -15.09 17.16 25.61
CA GLN A 52 -14.11 17.40 24.54
C GLN A 52 -14.06 16.23 23.57
N ASN A 53 -13.97 14.99 24.07
CA ASN A 53 -13.95 13.79 23.23
C ASN A 53 -15.24 13.59 22.43
N ARG A 54 -16.40 13.91 23.03
CA ARG A 54 -17.70 13.89 22.32
C ARG A 54 -17.74 14.88 21.16
N ALA A 55 -17.12 16.05 21.30
CA ALA A 55 -17.05 17.07 20.25
C ALA A 55 -15.90 16.86 19.26
N ALA A 56 -14.97 15.93 19.52
CA ALA A 56 -13.77 15.73 18.69
C ALA A 56 -14.11 15.25 17.28
N LYS A 57 -15.22 14.54 17.10
CA LYS A 57 -15.72 14.12 15.78
C LYS A 57 -15.94 15.32 14.85
N GLU A 58 -16.61 16.37 15.31
CA GLU A 58 -16.79 17.60 14.53
C GLU A 58 -15.54 18.49 14.55
N THR A 59 -15.02 18.77 15.76
CA THR A 59 -14.02 19.83 15.94
C THR A 59 -12.63 19.43 15.47
N TYR A 60 -12.30 18.15 15.54
CA TYR A 60 -11.00 17.62 15.12
C TYR A 60 -11.10 16.85 13.81
N CYS A 61 -11.88 15.75 13.76
CA CYS A 61 -11.90 14.89 12.58
C CYS A 61 -12.44 15.61 11.34
N GLN A 62 -13.66 16.15 11.39
CA GLN A 62 -14.25 16.82 10.23
C GLN A 62 -13.40 18.01 9.75
N HIS A 63 -12.91 18.84 10.68
CA HIS A 63 -12.04 19.96 10.37
C HIS A 63 -10.77 19.51 9.61
N ASN A 64 -10.06 18.52 10.15
CA ASN A 64 -8.82 18.04 9.55
C ASN A 64 -9.06 17.28 8.25
N ILE A 65 -10.08 16.42 8.17
CA ILE A 65 -10.46 15.71 6.94
C ILE A 65 -10.64 16.71 5.79
N GLY A 66 -11.34 17.82 6.01
CA GLY A 66 -11.50 18.87 4.99
C GLY A 66 -10.16 19.44 4.49
N ASN A 67 -9.22 19.70 5.41
CA ASN A 67 -7.88 20.14 5.06
C ASN A 67 -7.09 19.08 4.28
N TRP A 68 -7.24 17.80 4.66
CA TRP A 68 -6.49 16.70 4.04
C TRP A 68 -7.00 16.38 2.64
N TYR A 69 -8.32 16.37 2.42
CA TYR A 69 -8.90 16.20 1.09
C TYR A 69 -8.45 17.29 0.13
N LYS A 70 -8.47 18.55 0.58
CA LYS A 70 -8.10 19.69 -0.25
C LYS A 70 -6.64 19.66 -0.70
N ASN A 71 -5.74 19.17 0.15
CA ASN A 71 -4.30 19.31 -0.07
C ASN A 71 -3.60 18.01 -0.48
N VAL A 72 -4.04 16.85 0.02
CA VAL A 72 -3.31 15.57 -0.08
C VAL A 72 -4.14 14.51 -0.80
N LEU A 73 -5.34 14.18 -0.32
CA LEU A 73 -6.09 12.99 -0.80
C LEU A 73 -6.64 13.13 -2.23
N THR A 74 -6.66 14.34 -2.79
CA THR A 74 -7.01 14.59 -4.20
C THR A 74 -5.80 14.58 -5.13
N LYS A 75 -4.59 14.43 -4.59
CA LYS A 75 -3.36 14.33 -5.37
C LYS A 75 -3.12 12.87 -5.74
N SER A 76 -2.52 12.68 -6.89
CA SER A 76 -2.11 11.37 -7.37
C SER A 76 -0.77 11.47 -8.06
N ALA A 77 -0.03 10.37 -8.07
CA ALA A 77 1.27 10.25 -8.70
C ALA A 77 1.27 9.06 -9.65
N GLN A 78 1.82 9.28 -10.85
CA GLN A 78 1.86 8.25 -11.87
C GLN A 78 2.96 7.24 -11.58
N PRO A 79 2.65 5.93 -11.70
CA PRO A 79 3.67 4.91 -11.60
C PRO A 79 4.67 5.02 -12.74
N TYR A 80 5.88 4.54 -12.50
CA TYR A 80 6.75 4.06 -13.58
C TYR A 80 6.97 2.56 -13.44
N VAL A 81 7.24 1.93 -14.58
CA VAL A 81 7.39 0.48 -14.68
C VAL A 81 8.83 0.13 -15.03
N ARG A 82 9.33 -0.91 -14.39
CA ARG A 82 10.60 -1.53 -14.73
C ARG A 82 10.42 -3.03 -14.94
N LEU A 83 10.66 -3.45 -16.18
CA LEU A 83 10.70 -4.86 -16.56
C LEU A 83 12.10 -5.44 -16.36
N ARG A 84 12.17 -6.65 -15.82
CA ARG A 84 13.39 -7.45 -15.69
C ARG A 84 13.11 -8.90 -16.04
N SER A 85 14.14 -9.63 -16.44
CA SER A 85 14.07 -11.08 -16.61
C SER A 85 14.97 -11.75 -15.60
N THR A 86 14.51 -12.86 -15.05
CA THR A 86 15.29 -13.69 -14.12
C THR A 86 15.11 -15.16 -14.48
N ALA A 87 16.04 -16.00 -14.04
CA ALA A 87 15.84 -17.44 -14.12
C ALA A 87 14.70 -17.83 -13.19
N SER A 88 13.75 -18.61 -13.71
CA SER A 88 12.69 -19.16 -12.87
C SER A 88 13.25 -20.30 -12.02
N LEU A 89 12.73 -20.44 -10.80
CA LEU A 89 13.01 -21.58 -9.93
C LEU A 89 12.08 -22.78 -10.22
N SER A 90 11.08 -22.60 -11.09
CA SER A 90 10.11 -23.61 -11.48
C SER A 90 10.71 -24.62 -12.45
N SER A 91 10.40 -25.90 -12.25
CA SER A 91 10.76 -26.96 -13.21
C SER A 91 9.92 -26.91 -14.50
N HIS A 92 8.79 -26.20 -14.49
CA HIS A 92 7.85 -26.16 -15.61
C HIS A 92 8.13 -25.01 -16.58
N HIS A 93 8.59 -23.87 -16.06
CA HIS A 93 8.88 -22.67 -16.84
C HIS A 93 10.34 -22.28 -16.67
N PRO A 94 11.14 -22.17 -17.75
CA PRO A 94 12.56 -21.87 -17.66
C PRO A 94 12.87 -20.39 -17.39
N ALA A 95 11.90 -19.48 -17.58
CA ALA A 95 12.11 -18.04 -17.48
C ALA A 95 11.00 -17.36 -16.67
N MET A 96 11.35 -16.22 -16.05
CA MET A 96 10.43 -15.37 -15.32
C MET A 96 10.63 -13.91 -15.73
N LEU A 97 9.54 -13.18 -15.95
CA LEU A 97 9.56 -11.72 -16.08
C LEU A 97 9.03 -11.09 -14.79
N VAL A 98 9.65 -9.98 -14.40
CA VAL A 98 9.25 -9.19 -13.24
C VAL A 98 8.86 -7.80 -13.71
N CYS A 99 7.61 -7.42 -13.49
CA CYS A 99 7.11 -6.07 -13.64
C CYS A 99 7.08 -5.40 -12.28
N SER A 100 8.08 -4.53 -12.04
CA SER A 100 8.12 -3.70 -10.83
C SER A 100 7.51 -2.34 -11.12
N VAL A 101 6.54 -1.94 -10.31
CA VAL A 101 5.81 -0.68 -10.44
C VAL A 101 6.10 0.15 -9.18
N TYR A 102 6.56 1.39 -9.37
CA TYR A 102 7.06 2.23 -8.28
C TYR A 102 6.47 3.64 -8.29
N ASP A 103 6.69 4.37 -7.20
CA ASP A 103 6.45 5.80 -7.00
C ASP A 103 5.02 6.26 -7.32
N PHE A 104 4.03 5.40 -7.05
CA PHE A 104 2.62 5.71 -7.31
C PHE A 104 1.83 6.02 -6.04
N PHE A 105 0.76 6.80 -6.21
CA PHE A 105 -0.21 7.13 -5.16
C PHE A 105 -1.56 7.47 -5.79
N PRO A 106 -2.71 6.97 -5.26
CA PRO A 106 -2.89 6.15 -4.04
C PRO A 106 -2.43 4.70 -4.21
N SER A 107 -2.56 3.87 -3.17
CA SER A 107 -2.13 2.46 -3.20
C SER A 107 -2.93 1.58 -4.15
N GLU A 108 -4.20 1.89 -4.41
CA GLU A 108 -5.06 1.06 -5.25
C GLU A 108 -4.56 1.03 -6.70
N ILE A 109 -4.11 -0.14 -7.16
CA ILE A 109 -3.50 -0.35 -8.47
C ILE A 109 -3.87 -1.72 -9.03
N LYS A 110 -3.93 -1.85 -10.35
CA LYS A 110 -4.06 -3.15 -11.02
C LYS A 110 -2.90 -3.36 -11.98
N VAL A 111 -2.19 -4.47 -11.80
CA VAL A 111 -1.09 -4.90 -12.66
C VAL A 111 -1.47 -6.22 -13.33
N SER A 112 -1.45 -6.25 -14.65
CA SER A 112 -1.74 -7.44 -15.45
C SER A 112 -0.71 -7.66 -16.54
N TRP A 113 -0.73 -8.86 -17.13
CA TRP A 113 0.16 -9.25 -18.21
C TRP A 113 -0.63 -9.52 -19.49
N LEU A 114 -0.11 -9.05 -20.61
CA LEU A 114 -0.58 -9.44 -21.94
C LEU A 114 0.48 -10.32 -22.60
N ARG A 115 0.04 -11.41 -23.24
CA ARG A 115 0.85 -12.24 -24.13
C ARG A 115 0.17 -12.32 -25.48
N ASP A 116 0.84 -11.83 -26.52
CA ASP A 116 0.33 -11.70 -27.88
C ASP A 116 -1.03 -10.97 -27.96
N GLY A 117 -1.19 -9.98 -27.08
CA GLY A 117 -2.40 -9.15 -26.97
C GLY A 117 -3.54 -9.75 -26.14
N GLN A 118 -3.38 -10.96 -25.59
CA GLN A 118 -4.37 -11.59 -24.70
C GLN A 118 -3.91 -11.50 -23.25
N GLU A 119 -4.84 -11.20 -22.34
CA GLU A 119 -4.55 -11.17 -20.91
C GLU A 119 -4.25 -12.58 -20.38
N VAL A 120 -3.17 -12.70 -19.61
CA VAL A 120 -2.76 -13.95 -18.98
C VAL A 120 -2.73 -13.79 -17.47
N SER A 121 -3.33 -14.76 -16.79
CA SER A 121 -3.37 -14.83 -15.32
C SER A 121 -2.86 -16.17 -14.78
N SER A 122 -2.73 -17.20 -15.63
CA SER A 122 -1.99 -18.41 -15.26
C SER A 122 -0.53 -18.07 -15.05
N ASP A 123 0.10 -18.66 -14.03
CA ASP A 123 1.52 -18.50 -13.76
C ASP A 123 1.95 -17.05 -13.44
N VAL A 124 0.96 -16.22 -13.06
CA VAL A 124 1.16 -14.86 -12.56
C VAL A 124 1.05 -14.84 -11.05
N THR A 125 2.02 -14.20 -10.39
CA THR A 125 1.97 -13.90 -8.94
C THR A 125 2.33 -12.44 -8.69
N SER A 126 1.77 -11.85 -7.65
CA SER A 126 2.04 -10.44 -7.31
C SER A 126 2.29 -10.29 -5.82
N THR A 127 3.14 -9.34 -5.45
CA THR A 127 3.27 -8.90 -4.06
C THR A 127 2.06 -8.05 -3.66
N GLU A 128 1.80 -7.96 -2.36
CA GLU A 128 0.95 -6.90 -1.81
C GLU A 128 1.58 -5.53 -2.09
N GLU A 129 0.77 -4.47 -2.09
CA GLU A 129 1.25 -3.10 -2.22
C GLU A 129 2.05 -2.70 -0.98
N MET A 130 3.31 -2.30 -1.19
CA MET A 130 4.23 -1.93 -0.12
C MET A 130 4.35 -0.41 -0.06
N ALA A 131 4.16 0.17 1.12
CA ALA A 131 4.39 1.60 1.34
C ALA A 131 5.89 1.87 1.53
N ASP A 132 6.42 2.84 0.81
CA ASP A 132 7.86 3.17 0.81
C ASP A 132 8.26 4.06 2.01
N GLY A 133 7.27 4.59 2.72
CA GLY A 133 7.46 5.46 3.89
C GLY A 133 7.59 6.95 3.55
N ASP A 134 7.47 7.31 2.27
CA ASP A 134 7.58 8.68 1.75
C ASP A 134 6.31 9.14 0.99
N TRP A 135 5.17 8.50 1.28
CA TRP A 135 3.84 8.63 0.64
C TRP A 135 3.65 7.87 -0.67
N TYR A 136 4.68 7.23 -1.20
CA TYR A 136 4.54 6.39 -2.39
C TYR A 136 4.43 4.91 -2.05
N TYR A 137 4.00 4.17 -3.06
CA TYR A 137 3.84 2.73 -3.02
C TYR A 137 4.60 2.05 -4.16
N GLN A 138 4.88 0.77 -3.94
CA GLN A 138 5.43 -0.12 -4.95
C GLN A 138 4.74 -1.49 -4.93
N THR A 139 4.74 -2.17 -6.07
CA THR A 139 4.28 -3.57 -6.19
C THR A 139 5.03 -4.29 -7.32
N HIS A 140 5.14 -5.61 -7.21
CA HIS A 140 5.88 -6.43 -8.16
C HIS A 140 5.01 -7.60 -8.62
N SER A 141 4.77 -7.67 -9.94
CA SER A 141 4.12 -8.80 -10.59
C SER A 141 5.14 -9.66 -11.33
N HIS A 142 4.98 -10.97 -11.24
CA HIS A 142 5.88 -11.98 -11.77
C HIS A 142 5.10 -12.87 -12.72
N LEU A 143 5.64 -13.10 -13.92
CA LEU A 143 5.10 -14.02 -14.91
C LEU A 143 6.13 -15.10 -15.18
N GLU A 144 5.85 -16.32 -14.75
CA GLU A 144 6.60 -17.50 -15.19
C GLU A 144 6.14 -17.91 -16.59
N TYR A 145 7.10 -18.18 -17.49
CA TYR A 145 6.77 -18.52 -18.86
C TYR A 145 7.87 -19.32 -19.55
N THR A 146 7.47 -20.00 -20.64
CA THR A 146 8.39 -20.62 -21.60
C THR A 146 8.51 -19.72 -22.82
N PRO A 147 9.70 -19.15 -23.11
CA PRO A 147 9.89 -18.23 -24.22
C PRO A 147 9.56 -18.86 -25.59
N ARG A 148 8.88 -18.09 -26.44
CA ARG A 148 8.56 -18.44 -27.83
C ARG A 148 9.14 -17.40 -28.77
N SER A 149 9.68 -17.85 -29.90
CA SER A 149 10.25 -16.95 -30.90
C SER A 149 9.18 -15.99 -31.44
N GLY A 150 9.45 -14.69 -31.34
CA GLY A 150 8.58 -13.63 -31.90
C GLY A 150 7.34 -13.28 -31.07
N GLU A 151 7.18 -13.84 -29.87
CA GLU A 151 6.07 -13.48 -29.00
C GLU A 151 6.20 -12.06 -28.43
N LYS A 152 5.06 -11.45 -28.11
CA LYS A 152 5.01 -10.13 -27.48
C LYS A 152 4.44 -10.26 -26.09
N ILE A 153 5.21 -9.87 -25.09
CA ILE A 153 4.78 -9.86 -23.69
C ILE A 153 4.78 -8.41 -23.20
N SER A 154 3.74 -8.00 -22.50
CA SER A 154 3.59 -6.65 -21.98
C SER A 154 3.10 -6.69 -20.54
N CYS A 155 3.63 -5.81 -19.69
CA CYS A 155 3.00 -5.47 -18.41
C CYS A 155 2.05 -4.29 -18.63
N VAL A 156 0.85 -4.36 -18.06
CA VAL A 156 -0.18 -3.33 -18.15
C VAL A 156 -0.55 -2.88 -16.75
N VAL A 157 -0.50 -1.57 -16.52
CA VAL A 157 -0.79 -0.95 -15.23
C VAL A 157 -1.97 -0.01 -15.36
N GLU A 158 -3.01 -0.27 -14.57
CA GLU A 158 -4.16 0.62 -14.41
C GLU A 158 -4.08 1.27 -13.03
N HIS A 159 -4.14 2.60 -12.99
CA HIS A 159 -4.00 3.37 -11.75
C HIS A 159 -4.78 4.70 -11.89
N ALA A 160 -5.34 5.19 -10.79
CA ALA A 160 -6.22 6.38 -10.79
C ALA A 160 -5.55 7.67 -11.30
N SER A 161 -4.22 7.74 -11.32
CA SER A 161 -3.47 8.87 -11.87
C SER A 161 -3.28 8.83 -13.39
N LEU A 162 -3.59 7.70 -14.04
CA LEU A 162 -3.38 7.45 -15.45
C LEU A 162 -4.70 7.65 -16.21
N LYS A 163 -4.66 8.37 -17.34
CA LYS A 163 -5.84 8.52 -18.22
C LYS A 163 -6.12 7.25 -19.02
N GLU A 164 -5.06 6.54 -19.39
CA GLU A 164 -5.08 5.29 -20.13
C GLU A 164 -4.09 4.32 -19.45
N PRO A 165 -4.31 3.00 -19.54
CA PRO A 165 -3.41 2.02 -18.95
C PRO A 165 -1.96 2.19 -19.44
N LEU A 166 -1.00 2.18 -18.52
CA LEU A 166 0.42 2.22 -18.84
C LEU A 166 0.86 0.82 -19.29
N ARG A 167 1.11 0.67 -20.59
CA ARG A 167 1.62 -0.56 -21.18
C ARG A 167 3.13 -0.47 -21.39
N THR A 168 3.87 -1.43 -20.85
CA THR A 168 5.31 -1.57 -21.07
C THR A 168 5.60 -2.92 -21.72
N ASP A 169 6.16 -2.90 -22.92
CA ASP A 169 6.49 -4.11 -23.67
C ASP A 169 7.86 -4.67 -23.25
N TRP A 170 7.95 -5.98 -23.11
CA TRP A 170 9.21 -6.67 -22.90
C TRP A 170 10.00 -6.73 -24.20
N ASP A 171 11.26 -6.28 -24.14
CA ASP A 171 12.22 -6.40 -25.23
C ASP A 171 13.32 -7.40 -24.85
N PRO A 172 13.32 -8.60 -25.46
CA PRO A 172 14.37 -9.61 -25.25
C PRO A 172 15.77 -9.15 -25.68
N SER A 173 15.92 -8.01 -26.36
CA SER A 173 17.20 -7.44 -26.78
C SER A 173 17.79 -6.41 -25.80
N MET A 174 17.06 -6.04 -24.73
CA MET A 174 17.53 -5.10 -23.71
C MET A 174 18.91 -5.51 -23.14
N PRO A 175 19.84 -4.56 -22.90
CA PRO A 175 21.16 -4.87 -22.31
C PRO A 175 21.05 -5.65 -21.00
N GLU A 176 22.03 -6.51 -20.72
CA GLU A 176 22.04 -7.29 -19.47
C GLU A 176 22.03 -6.40 -18.21
N SER A 177 22.62 -5.21 -18.28
CA SER A 177 22.57 -4.19 -17.22
C SER A 177 21.17 -3.62 -16.97
N GLU A 178 20.26 -3.71 -17.94
CA GLU A 178 18.85 -3.33 -17.81
C GLU A 178 17.99 -4.52 -17.35
N ARG A 179 18.33 -5.73 -17.81
CA ARG A 179 17.70 -7.01 -17.42
C ARG A 179 18.03 -7.47 -15.99
N ASN A 180 19.29 -7.32 -15.56
CA ASN A 180 19.86 -7.88 -14.34
C ASN A 180 20.52 -6.79 -13.46
N LYS A 181 19.78 -5.80 -12.94
CA LYS A 181 20.33 -5.02 -11.80
C LYS A 181 20.10 -5.80 -10.51
N LEU A 182 20.96 -6.80 -10.26
CA LEU A 182 21.25 -7.20 -8.89
C LEU A 182 22.04 -6.04 -8.27
N ALA A 183 21.45 -5.37 -7.28
CA ALA A 183 22.18 -4.42 -6.45
C ALA A 183 23.23 -5.22 -5.68
N ILE A 184 24.44 -5.32 -6.21
CA ILE A 184 25.60 -5.83 -5.46
C ILE A 184 25.93 -4.75 -4.44
N GLY A 185 25.33 -4.86 -3.25
CA GLY A 185 25.79 -4.13 -2.09
C GLY A 185 27.22 -4.57 -1.81
N ALA A 186 28.18 -3.72 -2.14
CA ALA A 186 29.55 -3.92 -1.72
C ALA A 186 29.59 -3.79 -0.18
N SER A 187 29.57 -4.92 0.52
CA SER A 187 29.92 -4.96 1.94
C SER A 187 31.39 -4.58 2.07
N GLY A 188 31.65 -3.31 2.39
CA GLY A 188 32.96 -2.86 2.83
C GLY A 188 33.31 -3.54 4.14
N LEU A 189 34.27 -4.47 4.11
CA LEU A 189 35.01 -4.92 5.28
C LEU A 189 35.76 -3.71 5.85
N ILE A 190 35.32 -3.18 6.99
CA ILE A 190 36.15 -2.34 7.82
C ILE A 190 37.05 -3.27 8.64
N LEU A 191 38.32 -3.38 8.23
CA LEU A 191 39.40 -3.76 9.12
C LEU A 191 40.08 -2.46 9.57
N GLY A 192 39.88 -2.13 10.84
CA GLY A 192 40.48 -0.99 11.53
C GLY A 192 40.17 -1.08 13.01
#